data_AF-A0A4S0K480-F1
#
_entry.id   AF-A0A4S0K480-F1
#
_cell.length_a   1.000
_cell.length_b   1.000
_cell.length_c   1.000
_cell.angle_alpha   90.00
_cell.angle_beta   90.00
_cell.angle_gamma   90.00
#
_symmetry.space_group_name_H-M   'P 1'
#
loop_
_entity.id
_entity.type
_entity.pdbx_description
1 polymer ?
#
loop_
_entity_poly.entity_id
_entity_poly.type
_entity_poly.pdbx_seq_one_letter_code
_entity_poly.pdbx_strand_id
1 'polypeptide(L)'
;AILDQVYPGLASDTARFERAFGRVLYIHLSRENKLAQAVSLVKARQTGLWHIAPDGTEIERVGPAREPHYDFERIKGEVEELEAYDTAWNIWFAQQGIAPLRIGYEHLAAEPAVALLRICEALGVPAPDAGHVRPGVAKLADETSLDWMRR
;
A
#
# COMPACT_ATOMS: atom_id res chain seq x y z
N ALA A 1 -6.33 4.57 20.76
CA ALA A 1 -5.12 4.61 19.91
C ALA A 1 -3.99 5.30 20.69
N ILE A 2 -2.72 4.94 20.50
CA ILE A 2 -1.57 5.44 21.28
C ILE A 2 -1.53 6.98 21.35
N LEU A 3 -1.87 7.67 20.26
CA LEU A 3 -1.86 9.14 20.22
C LEU A 3 -2.90 9.79 21.13
N ASP A 4 -4.01 9.13 21.44
CA ASP A 4 -5.00 9.65 22.40
C ASP A 4 -4.48 9.59 23.83
N GLN A 5 -3.58 8.64 24.13
CA GLN A 5 -2.90 8.58 25.43
C GLN A 5 -1.82 9.66 25.58
N VAL A 6 -1.15 10.00 24.47
CA VAL A 6 -0.07 11.01 24.45
C VAL A 6 -0.63 12.44 24.37
N TYR A 7 -1.68 12.64 23.58
CA TYR A 7 -2.36 13.93 23.39
C TYR A 7 -3.86 13.81 23.71
N PRO A 8 -4.21 13.63 25.00
CA PRO A 8 -5.60 13.45 25.42
C PRO A 8 -6.42 14.73 25.24
N GLY A 9 -7.73 14.56 25.05
CA GLY A 9 -8.69 15.67 25.01
C GLY A 9 -8.74 16.45 23.70
N LEU A 10 -8.00 16.04 22.67
CA LEU A 10 -8.12 16.60 21.33
C LEU A 10 -9.37 16.08 20.61
N ALA A 11 -10.03 16.97 19.85
CA ALA A 11 -11.36 16.74 19.29
C ALA A 11 -11.40 15.73 18.13
N SER A 12 -10.27 15.42 17.50
CA SER A 12 -10.19 14.54 16.33
C SER A 12 -8.84 13.84 16.21
N ASP A 13 -8.78 12.79 15.41
CA ASP A 13 -7.51 12.11 15.10
C ASP A 13 -6.58 13.03 14.31
N THR A 14 -7.13 13.86 13.39
CA THR A 14 -6.37 14.88 12.67
C THR A 14 -5.67 15.84 13.63
N ALA A 15 -6.36 16.34 14.65
CA ALA A 15 -5.76 17.23 15.65
C ALA A 15 -4.63 16.53 16.42
N ARG A 16 -4.78 15.24 16.74
CA ARG A 16 -3.73 14.45 17.39
C ARG A 16 -2.53 14.26 16.46
N PHE A 17 -2.76 13.95 15.19
CA PHE A 17 -1.69 13.81 14.19
C PHE A 17 -0.95 15.13 13.98
N GLU A 18 -1.66 16.23 13.83
CA GLU A 18 -1.03 17.55 13.66
C GLU A 18 -0.24 17.98 14.88
N ARG A 19 -0.75 17.67 16.08
CA ARG A 19 -0.03 17.93 17.33
C ARG A 19 1.28 17.13 17.46
N ALA A 20 1.30 15.92 16.92
CA ALA A 20 2.43 15.01 16.97
C ALA A 20 3.48 15.31 15.88
N PHE A 21 3.02 15.60 14.66
CA PHE A 21 3.85 15.61 13.46
C PHE A 21 3.91 16.97 12.74
N GLY A 22 3.13 17.96 13.19
CA GLY A 22 3.01 19.26 12.53
C GLY A 22 2.06 19.20 11.34
N ARG A 23 2.40 19.87 10.23
CA ARG A 23 1.57 19.80 9.01
C ARG A 23 1.65 18.39 8.41
N VAL A 24 0.51 17.71 8.31
CA VAL A 24 0.41 16.35 7.77
C VAL A 24 -0.18 16.37 6.36
N LEU A 25 0.49 15.70 5.41
CA LEU A 25 -0.12 15.31 4.14
C LEU A 25 -0.63 13.88 4.26
N TYR A 26 -1.94 13.70 4.08
CA TYR A 26 -2.54 12.36 4.01
C TYR A 26 -2.42 11.82 2.60
N ILE A 27 -1.76 10.68 2.44
CA ILE A 27 -1.65 9.96 1.17
C ILE A 27 -2.43 8.66 1.30
N HIS A 28 -3.40 8.44 0.43
CA HIS A 28 -4.15 7.19 0.36
C HIS A 28 -3.72 6.40 -0.87
N LEU A 29 -2.90 5.36 -0.64
CA LEU A 29 -2.51 4.40 -1.66
C LEU A 29 -3.50 3.22 -1.64
N SER A 30 -4.26 3.07 -2.71
CA SER A 30 -5.17 1.93 -2.88
C SER A 30 -4.82 1.16 -4.15
N ARG A 31 -5.21 -0.10 -4.21
CA ARG A 31 -5.07 -0.96 -5.39
C ARG A 31 -6.45 -1.27 -5.93
N GLU A 32 -6.66 -0.97 -7.21
CA GLU A 32 -7.97 -1.11 -7.85
C GLU A 32 -8.31 -2.60 -8.05
N ASN A 33 -7.32 -3.40 -8.44
CA ASN A 33 -7.51 -4.83 -8.58
C ASN A 33 -7.31 -5.58 -7.25
N LYS A 34 -8.40 -5.68 -6.47
CA LYS A 34 -8.42 -6.36 -5.16
C LYS A 34 -8.11 -7.85 -5.24
N LEU A 35 -8.53 -8.54 -6.30
CA LEU A 35 -8.18 -9.95 -6.52
C LEU A 35 -6.67 -10.13 -6.69
N ALA A 36 -6.04 -9.30 -7.53
CA ALA A 36 -4.59 -9.35 -7.72
C ALA A 36 -3.81 -8.94 -6.45
N GLN A 37 -4.40 -8.10 -5.60
CA GLN A 37 -3.85 -7.78 -4.29
C GLN A 37 -3.94 -8.97 -3.33
N ALA A 38 -5.10 -9.61 -3.23
CA ALA A 38 -5.34 -10.79 -2.41
C ALA A 38 -4.41 -11.94 -2.79
N VAL A 39 -4.30 -12.28 -4.08
CA VAL A 39 -3.38 -13.30 -4.58
C VAL A 39 -1.93 -12.99 -4.18
N SER A 40 -1.51 -11.73 -4.31
CA SER A 40 -0.17 -11.30 -3.91
C SER A 40 0.06 -11.49 -2.40
N LEU A 41 -0.92 -11.15 -1.55
CA LEU A 41 -0.82 -11.29 -0.09
C LEU A 41 -0.78 -12.76 0.33
N VAL A 42 -1.65 -13.61 -0.23
CA VAL A 42 -1.66 -15.04 0.08
C VAL A 42 -0.33 -15.68 -0.31
N LYS A 43 0.17 -15.39 -1.52
CA LYS A 43 1.45 -15.91 -2.00
C LYS A 43 2.62 -15.40 -1.14
N ALA A 44 2.67 -14.11 -0.81
CA ALA A 44 3.72 -13.55 0.04
C ALA A 44 3.73 -14.19 1.44
N ARG A 45 2.55 -14.39 2.05
CA ARG A 45 2.44 -15.06 3.35
C ARG A 45 2.84 -16.54 3.32
N GLN A 46 2.46 -17.27 2.28
CA GLN A 46 2.83 -18.69 2.15
C GLN A 46 4.33 -18.88 1.93
N THR A 47 4.91 -18.07 1.04
CA THR A 47 6.33 -18.17 0.67
C THR A 47 7.25 -17.47 1.66
N GLY A 48 6.72 -16.54 2.46
CA GLY A 48 7.47 -15.61 3.29
C GLY A 48 8.15 -14.48 2.53
N LEU A 49 8.06 -14.42 1.18
CA LEU A 49 8.76 -13.41 0.37
C LEU A 49 7.86 -12.21 0.07
N TRP A 50 8.29 -11.02 0.49
CA TRP A 50 7.52 -9.78 0.34
C TRP A 50 8.13 -8.82 -0.69
N HIS A 51 9.46 -8.75 -0.75
CA HIS A 51 10.15 -7.83 -1.66
C HIS A 51 11.43 -8.45 -2.24
N ILE A 52 11.66 -8.17 -3.52
CA ILE A 52 12.89 -8.46 -4.25
C ILE A 52 13.41 -7.19 -4.91
N ALA A 53 14.71 -7.08 -5.09
CA ALA A 53 15.37 -6.05 -5.88
C ALA A 53 15.18 -6.32 -7.39
N PRO A 54 15.42 -5.31 -8.26
CA PRO A 54 15.37 -5.49 -9.72
C PRO A 54 16.32 -6.55 -10.27
N ASP A 55 17.41 -6.88 -9.57
CA ASP A 55 18.36 -7.94 -9.95
C ASP A 55 17.95 -9.34 -9.43
N GLY A 56 16.80 -9.45 -8.75
CA GLY A 56 16.29 -10.69 -8.18
C GLY A 56 16.74 -10.96 -6.74
N THR A 57 17.60 -10.12 -6.15
CA THR A 57 18.03 -10.27 -4.76
C THR A 57 16.83 -10.13 -3.81
N GLU A 58 16.67 -11.04 -2.86
CA GLU A 58 15.63 -10.93 -1.85
C GLU A 58 15.94 -9.80 -0.86
N ILE A 59 14.98 -8.88 -0.70
CA ILE A 59 15.10 -7.75 0.24
C ILE A 59 14.40 -8.08 1.55
N GLU A 60 13.24 -8.74 1.48
CA GLU A 60 12.42 -9.03 2.65
C GLU A 60 11.82 -10.44 2.57
N ARG A 61 12.38 -11.36 3.36
CA ARG A 61 11.86 -12.70 3.60
C ARG A 61 11.55 -12.89 5.08
N VAL A 62 10.27 -13.07 5.39
CA VAL A 62 9.75 -13.35 6.72
C VAL A 62 9.30 -14.82 6.77
N GLY A 63 10.25 -15.72 6.97
CA GLY A 63 10.02 -17.16 7.11
C GLY A 63 10.75 -18.02 6.06
N PRO A 64 10.72 -19.36 6.21
CA PRO A 64 11.38 -20.26 5.28
C PRO A 64 10.72 -20.21 3.89
N ALA A 65 11.53 -20.34 2.84
CA ALA A 65 11.01 -20.49 1.48
C ALA A 65 10.13 -21.75 1.38
N ARG A 66 8.95 -21.59 0.76
CA ARG A 66 7.97 -22.65 0.56
C ARG A 66 7.32 -22.49 -0.81
N GLU A 67 6.92 -23.60 -1.40
CA GLU A 67 6.14 -23.57 -2.64
C GLU A 67 4.74 -23.01 -2.35
N PRO A 68 4.29 -21.97 -3.05
CA PRO A 68 2.94 -21.45 -2.90
C PRO A 68 1.93 -22.43 -3.48
N HIS A 69 0.73 -22.48 -2.91
CA HIS A 69 -0.37 -23.31 -3.39
C HIS A 69 -1.68 -22.50 -3.42
N TYR A 70 -2.50 -22.78 -4.43
CA TYR A 70 -3.79 -22.14 -4.57
C TYR A 70 -4.70 -22.48 -3.39
N ASP A 71 -5.32 -21.46 -2.81
CA ASP A 71 -6.29 -21.56 -1.73
C ASP A 71 -7.42 -20.56 -1.99
N PHE A 72 -8.52 -21.06 -2.56
CA PHE A 72 -9.67 -20.24 -2.95
C PHE A 72 -10.29 -19.51 -1.76
N GLU A 73 -10.56 -20.24 -0.66
CA GLU A 73 -11.22 -19.66 0.51
C GLU A 73 -10.35 -18.59 1.15
N ARG A 74 -9.03 -18.80 1.19
CA ARG A 74 -8.12 -17.78 1.67
C ARG A 74 -8.12 -16.55 0.75
N ILE A 75 -7.99 -16.72 -0.56
CA ILE A 75 -7.99 -15.59 -1.51
C ILE A 75 -9.31 -14.81 -1.42
N LYS A 76 -10.44 -15.51 -1.38
CA LYS A 76 -11.77 -14.89 -1.25
C LYS A 76 -11.88 -14.07 0.03
N GLY A 77 -11.48 -14.63 1.17
CA GLY A 77 -11.47 -13.91 2.44
C GLY A 77 -10.58 -12.66 2.42
N GLU A 78 -9.42 -12.73 1.77
CA GLU A 78 -8.55 -11.55 1.59
C GLU A 78 -9.17 -10.48 0.71
N VAL A 79 -9.92 -10.84 -0.35
CA VAL A 79 -10.64 -9.85 -1.17
C VAL A 79 -11.67 -9.11 -0.32
N GLU A 80 -12.51 -9.84 0.40
CA GLU A 80 -13.54 -9.28 1.29
C GLU A 80 -12.92 -8.34 2.34
N GLU A 81 -11.81 -8.76 2.96
CA GLU A 81 -11.09 -7.96 3.96
C GLU A 81 -10.48 -6.69 3.35
N LEU A 82 -9.87 -6.78 2.17
CA LEU A 82 -9.26 -5.65 1.47
C LEU A 82 -10.29 -4.62 0.97
N GLU A 83 -11.49 -5.06 0.59
CA GLU A 83 -12.62 -4.18 0.26
C GLU A 83 -13.17 -3.48 1.50
N ALA A 84 -13.26 -4.22 2.61
CA ALA A 84 -13.66 -3.66 3.90
C ALA A 84 -12.67 -2.59 4.39
N TYR A 85 -11.36 -2.85 4.28
CA TYR A 85 -10.35 -1.84 4.62
C TYR A 85 -10.41 -0.60 3.75
N ASP A 86 -10.59 -0.76 2.43
CA ASP A 86 -10.73 0.38 1.51
C ASP A 86 -11.94 1.26 1.89
N THR A 87 -13.07 0.62 2.19
CA THR A 87 -14.29 1.28 2.64
C THR A 87 -14.06 2.01 3.98
N ALA A 88 -13.45 1.33 4.95
CA ALA A 88 -13.20 1.89 6.27
C ALA A 88 -12.30 3.13 6.22
N TRP A 89 -11.24 3.13 5.39
CA TRP A 89 -10.39 4.30 5.20
C TRP A 89 -11.16 5.49 4.64
N ASN A 90 -11.99 5.28 3.61
CA ASN A 90 -12.78 6.35 3.02
C ASN A 90 -13.81 6.93 4.00
N ILE A 91 -14.45 6.09 4.81
CA ILE A 91 -15.34 6.54 5.89
C ILE A 91 -14.57 7.38 6.92
N TRP A 92 -13.41 6.91 7.36
CA TRP A 92 -12.59 7.62 8.34
C TRP A 92 -12.12 8.99 7.80
N PHE A 93 -11.66 9.07 6.54
CA PHE A 93 -11.31 10.36 5.93
C PHE A 93 -12.47 11.34 5.94
N ALA A 94 -13.68 10.88 5.59
CA ALA A 94 -14.87 11.73 5.62
C ALA A 94 -15.22 12.21 7.04
N GLN A 95 -15.14 11.31 8.03
CA GLN A 95 -15.39 11.65 9.45
C GLN A 95 -14.38 12.66 9.99
N GLN A 96 -13.13 12.59 9.53
CA GLN A 96 -12.06 13.51 9.92
C GLN A 96 -12.00 14.80 9.08
N GLY A 97 -12.85 14.94 8.06
CA GLY A 97 -12.81 16.09 7.14
C GLY A 97 -11.54 16.13 6.27
N ILE A 98 -10.91 14.98 6.03
CA ILE A 98 -9.64 14.87 5.29
C ILE A 98 -9.92 14.63 3.80
N ALA A 99 -9.28 15.42 2.94
CA ALA A 99 -9.15 15.16 1.51
C ALA A 99 -7.74 14.61 1.23
N PRO A 100 -7.54 13.27 1.16
CA PRO A 100 -6.21 12.71 0.97
C PRO A 100 -5.73 12.86 -0.48
N LEU A 101 -4.41 12.93 -0.67
CA LEU A 101 -3.79 12.70 -1.98
C LEU A 101 -3.97 11.23 -2.36
N ARG A 102 -4.82 10.98 -3.36
CA ARG A 102 -5.13 9.62 -3.82
C ARG A 102 -4.13 9.14 -4.87
N ILE A 103 -3.59 7.95 -4.64
CA ILE A 103 -2.64 7.28 -5.52
C ILE A 103 -3.15 5.85 -5.76
N GLY A 104 -3.34 5.49 -7.03
CA GLY A 104 -3.63 4.12 -7.42
C GLY A 104 -2.33 3.34 -7.61
N TYR A 105 -2.27 2.13 -7.07
CA TYR A 105 -1.11 1.24 -7.20
C TYR A 105 -0.75 0.98 -8.66
N GLU A 106 -1.74 0.76 -9.52
CA GLU A 106 -1.54 0.48 -10.93
C GLU A 106 -0.80 1.62 -11.65
N HIS A 107 -1.21 2.87 -11.42
CA HIS A 107 -0.54 4.03 -11.98
C HIS A 107 0.82 4.29 -11.31
N LEU A 108 0.94 4.12 -9.99
CA LEU A 108 2.23 4.22 -9.28
C LEU A 108 3.25 3.21 -9.81
N ALA A 109 2.83 1.98 -10.09
CA ALA A 109 3.70 0.93 -10.60
C ALA A 109 4.10 1.16 -12.06
N ALA A 110 3.20 1.71 -12.88
CA ALA A 110 3.47 2.02 -14.28
C ALA A 110 4.33 3.29 -14.45
N GLU A 111 4.05 4.32 -13.65
CA GLU A 111 4.63 5.67 -13.76
C GLU A 111 5.11 6.20 -12.39
N PRO A 112 6.10 5.54 -11.75
CA PRO A 112 6.53 5.90 -10.39
C PRO A 112 7.08 7.33 -10.28
N ALA A 113 7.73 7.82 -11.35
CA ALA A 113 8.21 9.20 -11.39
C ALA A 113 7.05 10.21 -11.33
N VAL A 114 5.98 9.99 -12.09
CA VAL A 114 4.81 10.88 -12.12
C VAL A 114 4.12 10.92 -10.75
N ALA A 115 3.96 9.76 -10.11
CA ALA A 115 3.41 9.70 -8.76
C ALA A 115 4.30 10.44 -7.75
N LEU A 116 5.62 10.29 -7.82
CA LEU A 116 6.57 11.00 -6.96
C LEU A 116 6.50 12.52 -7.15
N LEU A 117 6.45 13.00 -8.39
CA LEU A 117 6.30 14.43 -8.70
C LEU A 117 5.04 15.01 -8.04
N ARG A 118 3.90 14.31 -8.14
CA ARG A 118 2.62 14.72 -7.49
C ARG A 118 2.73 14.79 -5.97
N ILE A 119 3.46 13.85 -5.35
CA ILE A 119 3.71 13.88 -3.91
C ILE A 119 4.58 15.08 -3.54
N CYS A 120 5.67 15.33 -4.27
CA CYS A 120 6.56 16.47 -4.05
C CYS A 120 5.81 17.81 -4.17
N GLU A 121 4.96 17.95 -5.20
CA GLU A 121 4.09 19.10 -5.39
C GLU A 121 3.15 19.31 -4.20
N ALA A 122 2.47 18.26 -3.74
CA ALA A 122 1.56 18.34 -2.60
C ALA A 122 2.28 18.69 -1.27
N LEU A 123 3.54 18.26 -1.13
CA LEU A 123 4.40 18.61 0.00
C LEU A 123 5.02 20.00 -0.12
N GLY A 124 5.04 20.61 -1.30
CA GLY A 124 5.72 21.87 -1.57
C GLY A 124 7.26 21.75 -1.50
N VAL A 125 7.81 20.58 -1.83
CA VAL A 125 9.26 20.33 -1.83
C VAL A 125 9.80 20.19 -3.26
N PRO A 126 11.09 20.49 -3.50
CA PRO A 126 11.70 20.26 -4.81
C PRO A 126 11.61 18.79 -5.21
N ALA A 127 11.12 18.55 -6.42
CA ALA A 127 11.05 17.20 -6.96
C ALA A 127 12.40 16.77 -7.55
N PRO A 128 12.76 15.48 -7.48
CA PRO A 128 13.96 14.99 -8.13
C PRO A 128 13.80 14.98 -9.66
N ASP A 129 14.91 14.80 -10.37
CA ASP A 129 14.85 14.51 -11.80
C ASP A 129 14.12 13.18 -12.04
N ALA A 130 13.00 13.24 -12.76
CA ALA A 130 12.19 12.08 -13.13
C ALA A 130 13.02 11.01 -13.87
N GLY A 131 14.03 11.41 -14.64
CA GLY A 131 14.95 10.52 -15.35
C GLY A 131 15.75 9.60 -14.42
N HIS A 132 15.94 9.96 -13.16
CA HIS A 132 16.67 9.19 -12.15
C HIS A 132 15.78 8.36 -11.22
N VAL A 133 14.45 8.50 -11.30
CA VAL A 133 13.54 7.76 -10.42
C VAL A 133 13.46 6.31 -10.87
N ARG A 134 13.90 5.38 -10.00
CA ARG A 134 13.80 3.94 -10.23
C ARG A 134 13.27 3.27 -8.96
N PRO A 135 12.23 2.42 -9.04
CA PRO A 135 11.82 1.62 -7.90
C PRO A 135 12.97 0.70 -7.44
N GLY A 136 13.24 0.67 -6.15
CA GLY A 136 14.21 -0.25 -5.54
C GLY A 136 13.68 -1.67 -5.37
N VAL A 137 12.44 -1.93 -5.80
CA VAL A 137 11.77 -3.22 -5.69
C VAL A 137 11.24 -3.65 -7.06
N ALA A 138 11.26 -4.95 -7.33
CA ALA A 138 10.63 -5.55 -8.50
C ALA A 138 9.26 -6.16 -8.17
N LYS A 139 8.44 -6.28 -9.22
CA LYS A 139 7.10 -6.87 -9.12
C LYS A 139 7.22 -8.39 -8.96
N LEU A 140 6.57 -8.94 -7.92
CA LEU A 140 6.52 -10.39 -7.65
C LEU A 140 5.38 -11.15 -8.34
N ALA A 141 4.49 -10.43 -9.02
CA ALA A 141 3.41 -11.05 -9.78
C ALA A 141 3.97 -11.74 -11.03
N ASP A 142 3.58 -12.99 -11.23
CA ASP A 142 4.12 -13.92 -12.23
C ASP A 142 3.01 -14.84 -12.78
N GLU A 143 3.41 -15.87 -13.53
CA GLU A 143 2.46 -16.83 -14.14
C GLU A 143 1.58 -17.53 -13.10
N THR A 144 2.13 -17.95 -11.96
CA THR A 144 1.36 -18.53 -10.85
C THR A 144 0.30 -17.56 -10.34
N SER A 145 0.66 -16.28 -10.20
CA SER A 145 -0.29 -15.24 -9.78
C SER A 145 -1.44 -15.09 -10.78
N LEU A 146 -1.14 -15.13 -12.09
CA LEU A 146 -2.14 -15.05 -13.14
C LEU A 146 -3.02 -16.30 -13.22
N ASP A 147 -2.46 -17.49 -13.00
CA ASP A 147 -3.22 -18.74 -12.92
C ASP A 147 -4.24 -18.68 -11.79
N TRP A 148 -3.82 -18.29 -10.58
CA TRP A 148 -4.71 -18.20 -9.43
C TRP A 148 -5.85 -17.20 -9.64
N MET A 149 -5.60 -16.10 -10.37
CA MET A 149 -6.65 -15.13 -10.68
C MET A 149 -7.70 -15.64 -11.68
N ARG A 150 -7.41 -16.71 -12.46
CA ARG A 150 -8.33 -17.29 -13.46
C ARG A 150 -9.18 -18.44 -12.90
N ARG A 151 -8.82 -18.94 -11.73
CA ARG A 151 -9.46 -20.09 -11.06
C ARG A 151 -10.51 -19.63 -10.07
#